data_AF-A0A812XYH8-F1
#
_entry.id   AF-A0A812XYH8-F1
#
_cell.length_a   1.000
_cell.length_b   1.000
_cell.length_c   1.000
_cell.angle_alpha   90.00
_cell.angle_beta   90.00
_cell.angle_gamma   90.00
#
_symmetry.space_group_name_H-M   'P 1'
#
loop_
_entity.id
_entity.type
_entity.pdbx_description
1 polymer ?
#
loop_
_entity_poly.entity_id
_entity_poly.type
_entity_poly.pdbx_seq_one_letter_code
_entity_poly.pdbx_strand_id
1 'polypeptide(L)'
;MYRKILDADGSNVHALRGVVRCLLETGHGRTAQEAARRLQAAEPSDAEANLLLAEALLCAGQAPAAERPLAVASARPVASLRSRILQAQAKVALFAEDFKKAMSMASEAVRMEAGEAGDVKALLALAEVRIQFADYEAALRALGSAEQALRN
;
A
#
# COMPACT_ATOMS: atom_id res chain seq x y z
N MET A 1 -3.41 16.68 -15.59
CA MET A 1 -4.87 16.61 -15.86
C MET A 1 -5.70 16.82 -14.60
N TYR A 2 -5.47 16.06 -13.52
CA TYR A 2 -6.25 16.16 -12.28
C TYR A 2 -6.29 17.55 -11.62
N ARG A 3 -5.20 18.32 -11.69
CA ARG A 3 -5.14 19.67 -11.11
C ARG A 3 -6.20 20.60 -11.68
N LYS A 4 -6.40 20.61 -13.00
CA LYS A 4 -7.46 21.40 -13.66
C LYS A 4 -8.87 21.04 -13.21
N ILE A 5 -9.10 19.78 -12.84
CA ILE A 5 -10.40 19.30 -12.33
C ILE A 5 -10.58 19.77 -10.89
N LEU A 6 -9.54 19.67 -10.05
CA LEU A 6 -9.58 20.15 -8.66
C LEU A 6 -9.67 21.68 -8.55
N ASP A 7 -9.16 22.40 -9.56
CA ASP A 7 -9.32 23.86 -9.64
C ASP A 7 -10.79 24.25 -9.92
N ALA A 8 -11.57 23.38 -10.58
CA ALA A 8 -12.99 23.59 -10.86
C ALA A 8 -13.91 23.02 -9.75
N ASP A 9 -13.54 21.87 -9.19
CA ASP A 9 -14.20 21.22 -8.05
C ASP A 9 -13.16 20.53 -7.16
N GLY A 10 -12.80 21.20 -6.07
CA GLY A 10 -11.83 20.70 -5.10
C GLY A 10 -12.27 19.44 -4.35
N SER A 11 -13.53 19.02 -4.46
CA SER A 11 -14.06 17.83 -3.81
C SER A 11 -14.24 16.64 -4.75
N ASN A 12 -13.85 16.76 -6.02
CA ASN A 12 -14.01 15.69 -7.00
C ASN A 12 -13.22 14.44 -6.59
N VAL A 13 -13.96 13.44 -6.12
CA VAL A 13 -13.44 12.19 -5.54
C VAL A 13 -12.54 11.43 -6.53
N HIS A 14 -12.94 11.36 -7.81
CA HIS A 14 -12.14 10.67 -8.83
C HIS A 14 -10.80 11.37 -9.09
N ALA A 15 -10.82 12.71 -9.14
CA ALA A 15 -9.60 13.49 -9.28
C ALA A 15 -8.71 13.39 -8.04
N LEU A 16 -9.29 13.40 -6.84
CA LEU A 16 -8.56 13.19 -5.58
C LEU A 16 -7.89 11.81 -5.55
N ARG A 17 -8.60 10.73 -5.90
CA ARG A 17 -8.00 9.38 -6.03
C ARG A 17 -6.82 9.38 -6.98
N GLY A 18 -6.98 9.97 -8.17
CA GLY A 18 -5.92 10.08 -9.16
C GLY A 18 -4.68 10.81 -8.64
N VAL A 19 -4.88 11.95 -7.96
CA VAL A 19 -3.79 12.73 -7.35
C VAL A 19 -3.08 11.93 -6.26
N VAL A 20 -3.81 11.28 -5.35
CA VAL A 20 -3.19 10.50 -4.27
C VAL A 20 -2.32 9.39 -4.85
N ARG A 21 -2.82 8.62 -5.83
CA ARG A 21 -2.04 7.56 -6.49
C ARG A 21 -0.75 8.10 -7.12
N CYS A 22 -0.83 9.21 -7.87
CA CYS A 22 0.36 9.83 -8.46
C CYS A 22 1.36 10.31 -7.40
N LEU A 23 0.89 10.88 -6.29
CA LEU A 23 1.76 11.34 -5.22
C LEU A 23 2.43 10.17 -4.49
N LEU A 24 1.73 9.05 -4.30
CA LEU A 24 2.29 7.82 -3.74
C LEU A 24 3.38 7.23 -4.65
N GLU A 25 3.11 7.15 -5.96
CA GLU A 25 4.07 6.63 -6.94
C GLU A 25 5.32 7.50 -7.05
N THR A 26 5.18 8.81 -6.82
CA THR A 26 6.29 9.77 -6.87
C THR A 26 6.94 10.01 -5.49
N GLY A 27 6.54 9.29 -4.45
CA GLY A 27 7.15 9.36 -3.11
C GLY A 27 6.80 10.60 -2.28
N HIS A 28 5.81 11.41 -2.70
CA HIS A 28 5.40 12.63 -2.00
C HIS A 28 4.40 12.33 -0.87
N GLY A 29 4.81 11.53 0.11
CA GLY A 29 3.94 10.98 1.17
C GLY A 29 3.15 12.03 1.96
N ARG A 30 3.77 13.15 2.37
CA ARG A 30 3.08 14.22 3.12
C ARG A 30 1.97 14.88 2.32
N THR A 31 2.22 15.18 1.04
CA THR A 31 1.21 15.76 0.14
C THR A 31 0.12 14.73 -0.20
N ALA A 32 0.51 13.46 -0.38
CA ALA A 32 -0.43 12.35 -0.60
C ALA A 32 -1.38 12.23 0.60
N GLN A 33 -0.87 12.37 1.83
CA GLN A 33 -1.66 12.28 3.05
C GLN A 33 -2.74 13.36 3.10
N GLU A 34 -2.42 14.61 2.74
CA GLU A 34 -3.41 15.69 2.75
C GLU A 34 -4.54 15.43 1.74
N ALA A 35 -4.19 15.05 0.51
CA ALA A 35 -5.17 14.68 -0.51
C ALA A 35 -6.00 13.45 -0.11
N ALA A 36 -5.38 12.45 0.52
CA ALA A 36 -6.05 11.23 0.96
C ALA A 36 -7.00 11.49 2.13
N ARG A 37 -6.70 12.44 3.04
CA ARG A 37 -7.63 12.86 4.10
C ARG A 37 -8.87 13.52 3.53
N ARG A 38 -8.72 14.35 2.49
CA ARG A 38 -9.86 14.97 1.79
C ARG A 38 -10.72 13.90 1.11
N LEU A 39 -10.09 12.92 0.47
CA LEU A 39 -10.78 11.79 -0.13
C LEU A 39 -11.55 10.97 0.91
N GLN A 40 -10.90 10.61 2.02
CA GLN A 40 -11.54 9.89 3.12
C GLN A 40 -12.68 10.68 3.75
N ALA A 41 -12.56 12.01 3.88
CA ALA A 41 -13.64 12.84 4.41
C ALA A 41 -14.88 12.83 3.49
N ALA A 42 -14.67 12.78 2.17
CA ALA A 42 -15.75 12.65 1.20
C ALA A 42 -16.36 11.24 1.19
N GLU A 43 -15.55 10.19 1.43
CA GLU A 43 -15.98 8.80 1.42
C GLU A 43 -15.45 8.00 2.63
N PRO A 44 -16.00 8.22 3.85
CA PRO A 44 -15.40 7.68 5.08
C PRO A 44 -15.41 6.15 5.18
N SER A 45 -16.36 5.49 4.50
CA SER A 45 -16.54 4.03 4.53
C SER A 45 -16.03 3.32 3.28
N ASP A 46 -15.47 4.06 2.32
CA ASP A 46 -14.91 3.48 1.10
C ASP A 46 -13.58 2.78 1.40
N ALA A 47 -13.46 1.54 0.95
CA ALA A 47 -12.29 0.71 1.23
C ALA A 47 -11.03 1.24 0.52
N GLU A 48 -11.17 1.76 -0.70
CA GLU A 48 -10.03 2.29 -1.45
C GLU A 48 -9.56 3.63 -0.88
N ALA A 49 -10.46 4.55 -0.54
CA ALA A 49 -10.14 5.81 0.11
C ALA A 49 -9.35 5.60 1.41
N ASN A 50 -9.77 4.63 2.24
CA ASN A 50 -9.08 4.30 3.47
C ASN A 50 -7.74 3.59 3.23
N LEU A 51 -7.63 2.71 2.22
CA LEU A 51 -6.35 2.12 1.83
C LEU A 51 -5.36 3.18 1.33
N LEU A 52 -5.80 4.11 0.47
CA LEU A 52 -4.97 5.19 -0.05
C LEU A 52 -4.47 6.12 1.06
N LEU A 53 -5.29 6.39 2.08
CA LEU A 53 -4.86 7.11 3.28
C LEU A 53 -3.81 6.33 4.08
N ALA A 54 -4.00 5.03 4.27
CA ALA A 54 -3.00 4.19 4.95
C ALA A 54 -1.66 4.18 4.20
N GLU A 55 -1.68 3.97 2.89
CA GLU A 55 -0.48 3.99 2.05
C GLU A 55 0.22 5.35 2.11
N ALA A 56 -0.53 6.46 2.14
CA ALA A 56 0.03 7.80 2.27
C ALA A 56 0.67 8.04 3.63
N LEU A 57 0.05 7.54 4.71
CA LEU A 57 0.61 7.60 6.06
C LEU A 57 1.90 6.78 6.16
N LEU A 58 1.95 5.59 5.57
CA LEU A 58 3.16 4.77 5.50
C LEU A 58 4.27 5.47 4.71
N CYS A 59 3.93 6.03 3.54
CA CYS A 59 4.88 6.80 2.72
C CYS A 59 5.40 8.05 3.46
N ALA A 60 4.58 8.67 4.31
CA ALA A 60 4.98 9.79 5.17
C ALA A 60 5.75 9.39 6.44
N GLY A 61 6.02 8.09 6.65
CA GLY A 61 6.70 7.57 7.84
C GLY A 61 5.83 7.53 9.10
N GLN A 62 4.51 7.64 8.96
CA GLN A 62 3.53 7.66 10.05
C GLN A 62 2.81 6.31 10.19
N ALA A 63 3.58 5.21 10.23
CA ALA A 63 3.03 3.85 10.23
C ALA A 63 1.97 3.58 11.33
N PRO A 64 2.12 4.03 12.58
CA PRO A 64 1.10 3.82 13.61
C PRO A 64 -0.26 4.46 13.27
N ALA A 65 -0.26 5.58 12.55
CA ALA A 65 -1.50 6.25 12.16
C ALA A 65 -2.26 5.51 11.06
N ALA A 66 -1.61 4.59 10.33
CA ALA A 66 -2.20 3.83 9.24
C ALA A 66 -3.11 2.69 9.71
N GLU A 67 -3.06 2.30 11.00
CA GLU A 67 -3.83 1.17 11.54
C GLU A 67 -5.35 1.35 11.38
N ARG A 68 -5.88 2.52 11.75
CA ARG A 68 -7.33 2.76 11.70
C ARG A 68 -7.88 2.75 10.27
N PRO A 69 -7.28 3.49 9.30
CA PRO A 69 -7.71 3.39 7.91
C PRO A 69 -7.57 1.97 7.34
N LEU A 70 -6.50 1.23 7.68
CA LEU A 70 -6.34 -0.16 7.26
C LEU A 70 -7.45 -1.07 7.81
N ALA A 71 -7.84 -0.88 9.07
CA ALA A 71 -8.93 -1.65 9.66
C ALA A 71 -10.23 -1.44 8.87
N VAL A 72 -10.57 -0.19 8.52
CA VAL A 72 -11.75 0.13 7.70
C VAL A 72 -11.65 -0.50 6.30
N ALA A 73 -10.50 -0.35 5.64
CA ALA A 73 -10.26 -0.93 4.31
C ALA A 73 -10.39 -2.46 4.31
N SER A 74 -9.95 -3.13 5.38
CA SER A 74 -10.03 -4.58 5.54
C SER A 74 -11.41 -5.11 5.96
N ALA A 75 -12.27 -4.26 6.52
CA ALA A 75 -13.59 -4.67 7.03
C ALA A 75 -14.55 -5.09 5.92
N ARG A 76 -14.37 -4.57 4.70
CA ARG A 76 -15.16 -4.94 3.52
C ARG A 76 -14.22 -5.50 2.46
N PRO A 77 -14.15 -6.84 2.31
CA PRO A 77 -13.21 -7.46 1.38
C PRO A 77 -13.54 -7.08 -0.07
N VAL A 78 -12.67 -6.26 -0.67
CA VAL A 78 -12.65 -6.00 -2.11
C VAL A 78 -11.50 -6.81 -2.69
N ALA A 79 -11.81 -7.80 -3.53
CA ALA A 79 -10.82 -8.76 -4.04
C ALA A 79 -9.62 -8.06 -4.70
N SER A 80 -9.88 -7.04 -5.53
CA SER A 80 -8.85 -6.26 -6.23
C SER A 80 -7.95 -5.41 -5.33
N LEU A 81 -8.33 -5.18 -4.06
CA LEU A 81 -7.53 -4.41 -3.11
C LEU A 81 -6.80 -5.30 -2.10
N ARG A 82 -7.15 -6.58 -2.02
CA ARG A 82 -6.70 -7.48 -0.95
C ARG A 82 -5.18 -7.59 -0.87
N SER A 83 -4.48 -7.76 -2.00
CA SER A 83 -3.02 -7.81 -2.02
C SER A 83 -2.39 -6.52 -1.46
N ARG A 84 -2.86 -5.35 -1.91
CA ARG A 84 -2.36 -4.05 -1.42
C ARG A 84 -2.65 -3.82 0.06
N ILE A 85 -3.82 -4.23 0.56
CA ILE A 85 -4.16 -4.18 1.99
C ILE A 85 -3.17 -5.04 2.79
N LEU A 86 -2.88 -6.27 2.34
CA LEU A 86 -1.93 -7.16 3.00
C LEU A 86 -0.51 -6.58 2.99
N GLN A 87 -0.07 -5.97 1.89
CA GLN A 87 1.22 -5.27 1.80
C GLN A 87 1.32 -4.12 2.80
N ALA A 88 0.28 -3.29 2.90
CA ALA A 88 0.24 -2.18 3.85
C ALA A 88 0.19 -2.67 5.32
N GLN A 89 -0.55 -3.73 5.61
CA GLN A 89 -0.58 -4.37 6.93
C GLN A 89 0.78 -4.98 7.29
N ALA A 90 1.49 -5.58 6.34
CA ALA A 90 2.84 -6.09 6.56
C ALA A 90 3.81 -4.97 6.97
N LYS A 91 3.75 -3.81 6.30
CA LYS A 91 4.57 -2.64 6.64
C LYS A 91 4.27 -2.06 8.01
N VAL A 92 2.99 -1.98 8.40
CA VAL A 92 2.60 -1.56 9.75
C VAL A 92 3.13 -2.54 10.79
N ALA A 93 2.98 -3.85 10.56
CA ALA A 93 3.49 -4.87 11.47
C ALA A 93 5.02 -4.84 11.57
N LEU A 94 5.72 -4.58 10.47
CA LEU A 94 7.17 -4.42 10.44
C LEU A 94 7.62 -3.23 11.31
N PHE A 95 6.94 -2.09 11.19
CA PHE A 95 7.21 -0.92 12.03
C PHE A 95 6.96 -1.19 13.52
N ALA A 96 5.97 -2.03 13.83
CA ALA A 96 5.67 -2.47 15.18
C ALA A 96 6.57 -3.62 15.67
N GLU A 97 7.58 -4.03 14.89
CA GLU A 97 8.46 -5.16 15.15
C GLU A 97 7.72 -6.51 15.35
N ASP A 98 6.46 -6.60 14.90
CA ASP A 98 5.70 -7.85 14.85
C ASP A 98 6.07 -8.62 13.58
N PHE A 99 7.30 -9.14 13.55
CA PHE A 99 7.86 -9.83 12.39
C PHE A 99 7.05 -11.04 11.98
N LYS A 100 6.42 -11.74 12.94
CA LYS A 100 5.57 -12.90 12.66
C LYS A 100 4.36 -12.48 11.83
N LYS A 101 3.68 -11.42 12.26
CA LYS A 101 2.53 -10.88 11.51
C LYS A 101 2.96 -10.28 10.18
N ALA A 102 4.07 -9.53 10.15
CA ALA A 102 4.61 -8.96 8.92
C ALA A 102 4.90 -10.04 7.87
N MET A 103 5.54 -11.15 8.28
CA MET A 103 5.86 -12.28 7.42
C MET A 103 4.60 -12.98 6.89
N SER A 104 3.61 -13.19 7.76
CA SER A 104 2.34 -13.80 7.38
C SER A 104 1.63 -12.96 6.31
N MET A 105 1.48 -11.66 6.54
CA MET A 105 0.76 -10.76 5.63
C MET A 105 1.48 -10.61 4.29
N ALA A 106 2.81 -10.42 4.30
CA ALA A 106 3.59 -10.30 3.06
C ALA A 106 3.59 -11.59 2.23
N SER A 107 3.68 -12.75 2.90
CA SER A 107 3.61 -14.04 2.22
C SER A 107 2.24 -14.28 1.59
N GLU A 108 1.16 -13.90 2.27
CA GLU A 108 -0.20 -14.00 1.74
C GLU A 108 -0.40 -13.07 0.54
N ALA A 109 0.12 -11.84 0.58
CA ALA A 109 0.04 -10.90 -0.54
C ALA A 109 0.64 -11.48 -1.83
N VAL A 110 1.80 -12.13 -1.73
CA VAL A 110 2.44 -12.80 -2.88
C VAL A 110 1.62 -13.97 -3.41
N ARG A 111 0.99 -14.77 -2.53
CA ARG A 111 0.15 -15.90 -2.95
C ARG A 111 -1.12 -15.47 -3.68
N MET A 112 -1.70 -14.33 -3.30
CA MET A 112 -2.92 -13.80 -3.90
C MET A 112 -2.72 -13.40 -5.37
N GLU A 113 -1.52 -12.95 -5.73
CA GLU A 113 -1.18 -12.43 -7.06
C GLU A 113 -0.27 -13.39 -7.84
N ALA A 114 -0.31 -14.68 -7.51
CA ALA A 114 0.46 -15.73 -8.18
C ALA A 114 -0.07 -16.02 -9.60
N GLY A 115 0.05 -15.05 -10.51
CA GLY A 115 0.02 -15.18 -11.96
C GLY A 115 1.43 -15.00 -12.56
N GLU A 116 1.58 -15.17 -13.88
CA GLU A 116 2.88 -15.30 -14.59
C GLU A 116 3.91 -14.18 -14.36
N ALA A 117 3.49 -12.98 -13.93
CA ALA A 117 4.40 -11.88 -13.63
C ALA A 117 4.61 -11.60 -12.14
N GLY A 118 3.71 -12.00 -11.23
CA GLY A 118 3.77 -11.63 -9.80
C GLY A 118 3.74 -10.11 -9.54
N ASP A 119 3.02 -9.65 -8.50
CA ASP A 119 3.07 -8.22 -8.13
C ASP A 119 4.46 -7.89 -7.55
N VAL A 120 5.26 -7.14 -8.32
CA VAL A 120 6.58 -6.63 -7.92
C VAL A 120 6.51 -5.98 -6.54
N LYS A 121 5.47 -5.22 -6.22
CA LYS A 121 5.34 -4.54 -4.92
C LYS A 121 5.14 -5.54 -3.78
N ALA A 122 4.39 -6.63 -4.01
CA ALA A 122 4.23 -7.70 -3.03
C ALA A 122 5.54 -8.45 -2.79
N LEU A 123 6.31 -8.74 -3.84
CA LEU A 123 7.62 -9.39 -3.74
C LEU A 123 8.65 -8.52 -3.01
N LEU A 124 8.66 -7.21 -3.29
CA LEU A 124 9.51 -6.25 -2.58
C LEU A 124 9.14 -6.16 -1.09
N ALA A 125 7.84 -6.12 -0.75
CA ALA A 125 7.41 -6.12 0.64
C ALA A 125 7.84 -7.40 1.37
N LEU A 126 7.77 -8.57 0.73
CA LEU A 126 8.24 -9.82 1.31
C LEU A 126 9.77 -9.83 1.50
N ALA A 127 10.53 -9.31 0.54
CA ALA A 127 11.98 -9.18 0.65
C ALA A 127 12.38 -8.28 1.82
N GLU A 128 11.72 -7.12 1.97
CA GLU A 128 11.94 -6.18 3.06
C GLU A 128 11.74 -6.85 4.43
N VAL A 129 10.63 -7.57 4.61
CA VAL A 129 10.34 -8.30 5.86
C VAL A 129 11.41 -9.37 6.13
N ARG A 130 11.87 -10.09 5.10
CA ARG A 130 12.90 -11.13 5.24
C ARG A 130 14.26 -10.56 5.62
N ILE A 131 14.64 -9.40 5.08
CA ILE A 131 15.87 -8.69 5.46
C ILE A 131 15.82 -8.33 6.95
N GLN A 132 14.71 -7.78 7.42
CA GLN A 132 14.56 -7.42 8.85
C GLN A 132 14.54 -8.64 9.76
N PHE A 133 14.11 -9.81 9.25
CA PHE A 133 14.18 -11.08 9.95
C PHE A 133 15.54 -11.81 9.82
N ALA A 134 16.53 -11.19 9.17
CA ALA A 134 17.83 -11.77 8.85
C ALA A 134 17.79 -13.06 8.00
N ASP A 135 16.68 -13.32 7.29
CA ASP A 135 16.56 -14.40 6.31
C ASP A 135 17.02 -13.92 4.93
N TYR A 136 18.33 -13.68 4.81
CA TYR A 136 18.93 -13.03 3.65
C TYR A 136 18.83 -13.88 2.38
N GLU A 137 18.93 -15.21 2.49
CA GLU A 137 18.79 -16.08 1.32
C GLU A 137 17.38 -16.02 0.74
N ALA A 138 16.35 -16.08 1.59
CA ALA A 138 14.98 -15.97 1.12
C ALA A 138 14.67 -14.54 0.63
N ALA A 139 15.30 -13.51 1.21
CA ALA A 139 15.18 -12.15 0.72
C ALA A 139 15.75 -12.01 -0.71
N LEU A 140 16.96 -12.54 -0.96
CA LEU A 140 17.58 -12.54 -2.29
C LEU A 140 16.73 -13.26 -3.33
N ARG A 141 16.12 -14.39 -2.97
CA ARG A 141 15.18 -15.09 -3.86
C ARG A 141 13.97 -14.22 -4.22
N ALA A 142 13.38 -13.54 -3.23
CA ALA A 142 12.24 -12.66 -3.47
C ALA A 142 12.60 -11.45 -4.36
N LEU A 143 13.79 -10.85 -4.16
CA LEU A 143 14.30 -9.78 -5.01
C LEU A 143 14.57 -10.25 -6.44
N GLY A 144 15.15 -11.43 -6.61
CA GLY A 144 15.36 -12.03 -7.94
C GLY A 144 14.05 -12.27 -8.69
N SER A 145 13.01 -12.74 -8.00
CA SER A 145 11.66 -12.85 -8.58
C SER A 145 11.08 -11.50 -8.95
N ALA A 146 11.27 -10.47 -8.11
CA ALA A 146 10.81 -9.11 -8.42
C ALA A 146 11.52 -8.53 -9.64
N GLU A 147 12.80 -8.82 -9.83
CA GLU A 147 13.58 -8.39 -10.99
C GLU A 147 13.10 -9.09 -12.28
N GLN A 148 12.83 -10.39 -12.23
CA GLN A 148 12.28 -11.13 -13.37
C GLN A 148 10.90 -10.59 -13.77
N ALA A 149 10.06 -10.31 -12.78
CA ALA A 149 8.74 -9.70 -12.97
C ALA A 149 8.78 -8.34 -13.69
N LEU A 150 9.84 -7.55 -13.50
CA LEU A 150 10.03 -6.26 -14.17
C LEU A 150 10.50 -6.38 -15.63
N ARG A 151 11.04 -7.54 -16.03
CA ARG A 151 11.62 -7.77 -17.36
C ARG A 151 10.64 -8.39 -18.36
N ASN A 152 9.51 -8.89 -17.89
CA ASN A 152 8.42 -9.47 -18.68
C ASN A 152 7.32 -8.43 -18.94
#